data_AF-A0A6G3WQT0-F1
#
_entry.id   AF-A0A6G3WQT0-F1
#
_cell.length_a   1.000
_cell.length_b   1.000
_cell.length_c   1.000
_cell.angle_alpha   90.00
_cell.angle_beta   90.00
_cell.angle_gamma   90.00
#
_symmetry.space_group_name_H-M   'P 1'
#
loop_
_entity.id
_entity.type
_entity.pdbx_description
1 polymer ?
#
loop_
_entity_poly.entity_id
_entity_poly.type
_entity_poly.pdbx_seq_one_letter_code
_entity_poly.pdbx_strand_id
1 'polypeptide(L)'
;WKGWPFAFLMLMAGLQNIPRELYEAASIDGAGIWQQIRRITLPSLRPVNQVLVLVLFLWTFNDFNTPYVLFGKSAPESADLISIHIYQSSFVTWNFGT
;
A
#
# COMPACT_ATOMS: atom_id res chain seq x y z
N TRP A 1 -1.22 9.63 -1.34
CA TRP A 1 -1.77 9.94 -2.68
C TRP A 1 -0.95 9.33 -3.82
N LYS A 2 0.38 9.47 -3.82
CA LYS A 2 1.26 9.04 -4.93
C LYS A 2 1.14 7.57 -5.36
N GLY A 3 0.85 6.66 -4.44
CA GLY A 3 0.71 5.23 -4.73
C GLY A 3 -0.66 4.83 -5.31
N TRP A 4 -1.67 5.70 -5.28
CA TRP A 4 -3.03 5.36 -5.69
C TRP A 4 -3.15 4.94 -7.16
N PRO A 5 -2.55 5.64 -8.14
CA PRO A 5 -2.64 5.23 -9.54
C PRO A 5 -2.11 3.81 -9.78
N PHE A 6 -0.98 3.47 -9.16
CA PHE A 6 -0.41 2.12 -9.25
C PHE A 6 -1.34 1.07 -8.62
N ALA A 7 -1.82 1.32 -7.40
CA ALA A 7 -2.74 0.42 -6.71
C ALA A 7 -4.04 0.21 -7.50
N PHE A 8 -4.60 1.28 -8.05
CA PHE A 8 -5.82 1.24 -8.85
C PHE A 8 -5.62 0.40 -10.12
N LEU A 9 -4.52 0.62 -10.87
CA LEU A 9 -4.22 -0.15 -12.07
C LEU A 9 -4.05 -1.65 -11.76
N MET A 10 -3.33 -1.98 -10.69
CA MET A 10 -3.12 -3.37 -10.25
C MET A 10 -4.45 -4.05 -9.87
N LEU A 11 -5.28 -3.38 -9.08
CA LEU A 11 -6.59 -3.88 -8.68
C LEU A 11 -7.53 -4.04 -9.88
N MET A 12 -7.54 -3.07 -10.81
CA MET A 12 -8.35 -3.14 -12.03
C MET A 12 -7.93 -4.31 -12.93
N ALA A 13 -6.62 -4.52 -13.12
CA ALA A 13 -6.12 -5.67 -13.85
C ALA A 13 -6.51 -6.99 -13.16
N GLY A 14 -6.45 -7.04 -11.82
CA GLY A 14 -6.93 -8.19 -11.06
C GLY A 14 -8.43 -8.44 -11.23
N LEU A 15 -9.25 -7.39 -11.18
CA LEU A 15 -10.71 -7.48 -11.31
C LEU A 15 -11.13 -7.96 -12.71
N GLN A 16 -10.45 -7.49 -13.76
CA GLN A 16 -10.73 -7.90 -15.14
C GLN A 16 -10.49 -9.41 -15.38
N ASN A 17 -9.64 -10.05 -14.58
CA ASN A 17 -9.38 -11.48 -14.66
C ASN A 17 -10.44 -12.35 -13.97
N ILE A 18 -11.37 -11.76 -13.20
CA ILE A 18 -12.41 -12.54 -12.51
C ILE A 18 -13.53 -12.88 -13.51
N PRO A 19 -13.84 -14.17 -13.76
CA PRO A 19 -14.92 -14.56 -14.65
C PRO A 19 -16.27 -13.99 -14.19
N ARG A 20 -17.04 -13.42 -15.13
CA ARG A 20 -18.36 -12.82 -14.84
C ARG A 20 -19.39 -13.85 -14.40
N GLU A 21 -19.29 -15.08 -14.92
CA GLU A 21 -20.16 -16.22 -14.59
C GLU A 21 -20.23 -16.52 -13.08
N LEU A 22 -19.15 -16.24 -12.32
CA LEU A 22 -19.14 -16.42 -10.86
C LEU A 22 -20.13 -15.48 -10.17
N TYR A 23 -20.24 -14.25 -10.65
CA TYR A 23 -21.17 -13.26 -10.09
C TYR A 23 -22.61 -13.54 -10.53
N GLU A 24 -22.80 -13.98 -11.78
CA GLU A 24 -24.11 -14.39 -12.30
C GLU A 24 -24.67 -15.59 -11.52
N ALA A 25 -23.87 -16.65 -11.35
CA ALA A 25 -24.23 -17.81 -10.53
C ALA A 25 -24.56 -17.40 -9.08
N ALA A 26 -23.71 -16.58 -8.46
CA ALA A 26 -23.95 -16.11 -7.10
C ALA A 26 -25.22 -15.26 -6.97
N SER A 27 -25.58 -14.48 -7.99
CA SER A 27 -26.84 -13.73 -8.02
C SER A 27 -28.07 -14.63 -8.13
N ILE A 28 -27.99 -15.71 -8.91
CA ILE A 28 -29.04 -16.73 -9.01
C ILE A 28 -29.22 -17.44 -7.66
N ASP A 29 -28.12 -17.70 -6.95
CA ASP A 29 -28.10 -18.28 -5.60
C ASP A 29 -28.56 -17.29 -4.50
N GLY A 30 -28.97 -16.07 -4.85
CA GLY A 30 -29.45 -15.06 -3.92
C GLY A 30 -28.36 -14.37 -3.09
N ALA A 31 -27.08 -14.49 -3.47
CA ALA A 31 -25.98 -13.82 -2.79
C ALA A 31 -26.00 -12.31 -3.05
N GLY A 32 -26.19 -11.52 -2.00
CA GLY A 32 -26.10 -10.05 -2.06
C GLY A 32 -24.69 -9.53 -2.32
N ILE A 33 -24.57 -8.24 -2.63
CA ILE A 33 -23.31 -7.57 -3.02
C ILE A 33 -22.18 -7.83 -2.00
N TRP A 34 -22.46 -7.72 -0.70
CA TRP A 34 -21.46 -7.96 0.35
C TRP A 34 -20.94 -9.40 0.37
N GLN A 35 -21.81 -10.36 0.07
CA GLN A 35 -21.44 -11.77 0.00
C GLN A 35 -20.58 -12.04 -1.23
N GLN A 36 -20.92 -11.44 -2.38
CA GLN A 36 -20.13 -11.52 -3.59
C GLN A 36 -18.74 -10.90 -3.39
N ILE A 37 -18.64 -9.71 -2.78
CA ILE A 37 -17.35 -9.08 -2.48
C ILE A 37 -16.50 -9.98 -1.58
N ARG A 38 -17.07 -10.49 -0.47
CA ARG A 38 -16.30 -11.26 0.51
C ARG A 38 -15.94 -12.66 0.04
N ARG A 39 -16.78 -13.31 -0.76
CA ARG A 39 -16.62 -14.73 -1.16
C ARG A 39 -16.07 -14.91 -2.58
N ILE A 40 -16.20 -13.93 -3.45
CA ILE A 40 -15.72 -14.00 -4.84
C ILE A 40 -14.61 -12.98 -5.05
N THR A 41 -14.88 -11.68 -4.88
CA THR A 41 -13.93 -10.63 -5.24
C THR A 41 -12.67 -10.65 -4.39
N LEU A 42 -12.80 -10.61 -3.06
CA LEU A 42 -11.65 -10.56 -2.15
C LEU A 42 -10.76 -11.82 -2.26
N PRO A 43 -11.32 -13.06 -2.27
CA PRO A 43 -10.52 -14.26 -2.45
C PRO A 43 -9.81 -14.31 -3.81
N SER A 44 -10.49 -13.92 -4.89
CA SER A 44 -9.90 -13.90 -6.24
C SER A 44 -8.80 -12.85 -6.39
N LEU A 45 -8.90 -11.73 -5.67
CA LEU A 45 -7.87 -10.69 -5.64
C LEU A 45 -6.72 -10.96 -4.65
N ARG A 46 -6.77 -12.02 -3.83
CA ARG A 46 -5.73 -12.35 -2.85
C ARG A 46 -4.29 -12.26 -3.39
N PRO A 47 -3.93 -12.92 -4.50
CA PRO A 47 -2.55 -12.86 -5.00
C PRO A 47 -2.13 -11.45 -5.41
N VAL A 48 -3.02 -10.70 -6.06
CA VAL A 48 -2.78 -9.30 -6.45
C VAL A 48 -2.61 -8.41 -5.21
N ASN A 49 -3.49 -8.57 -4.22
CA ASN A 49 -3.45 -7.81 -2.97
C ASN A 49 -2.19 -8.08 -2.16
N GLN A 50 -1.72 -9.33 -2.11
CA GLN A 50 -0.49 -9.68 -1.39
C GLN A 50 0.72 -8.94 -1.96
N VAL A 51 0.90 -8.99 -3.28
CA VAL A 51 2.00 -8.29 -3.96
C VAL A 51 1.86 -6.79 -3.79
N LEU A 52 0.65 -6.25 -4.00
CA LEU A 52 0.39 -4.83 -3.89
C LEU A 52 0.70 -4.29 -2.49
N VAL A 53 0.24 -4.96 -1.43
CA VAL A 53 0.50 -4.55 -0.05
C VAL A 53 1.99 -4.60 0.26
N LEU A 54 2.69 -5.65 -0.17
CA LEU A 54 4.13 -5.77 0.06
C LEU A 54 4.91 -4.63 -0.62
N VAL A 55 4.63 -4.36 -1.89
CA VAL A 55 5.31 -3.30 -2.64
C VAL A 55 5.03 -1.93 -2.04
N LEU A 56 3.77 -1.63 -1.74
CA LEU A 56 3.39 -0.35 -1.13
C LEU A 56 4.00 -0.17 0.26
N PHE A 57 4.06 -1.24 1.05
CA PHE A 57 4.73 -1.23 2.35
C PHE A 57 6.21 -0.92 2.20
N LEU A 58 6.93 -1.63 1.33
CA LEU A 58 8.37 -1.42 1.11
C LEU A 58 8.67 0.00 0.63
N TRP A 59 7.88 0.51 -0.32
CA TRP A 59 8.01 1.89 -0.81
C TRP A 59 7.73 2.93 0.25
N THR A 60 6.72 2.72 1.10
CA THR A 60 6.40 3.66 2.18
C THR A 60 7.46 3.61 3.28
N PHE A 61 7.93 2.41 3.62
CA PHE A 61 8.92 2.19 4.67
C PHE A 61 10.29 2.80 4.31
N ASN A 62 10.70 2.71 3.04
CA ASN A 62 11.94 3.32 2.55
C ASN A 62 11.76 4.77 2.03
N ASP A 63 10.60 5.40 2.25
CA ASP A 63 10.36 6.75 1.73
C ASP A 63 11.13 7.80 2.53
N PHE A 64 12.24 8.28 1.97
CA PHE A 64 13.01 9.40 2.52
C PHE A 64 12.54 10.75 1.98
N ASN A 65 12.24 10.81 0.68
CA ASN A 65 12.06 12.08 -0.02
C ASN A 65 10.82 12.84 0.44
N THR A 66 9.68 12.17 0.58
CA THR A 66 8.42 12.84 0.97
C THR A 66 8.54 13.57 2.30
N PRO A 67 8.92 12.91 3.42
CA PRO A 67 8.99 13.59 4.70
C PRO A 67 10.15 14.61 4.76
N TYR A 68 11.27 14.36 4.07
CA TYR A 68 12.40 15.30 4.04
C TYR A 68 12.08 16.58 3.27
N VAL A 69 11.32 16.50 2.17
CA VAL A 69 10.86 17.69 1.44
C VAL A 69 9.85 18.50 2.26
N LEU A 70 9.02 17.82 3.06
CA LEU A 70 7.99 18.45 3.90
C LEU A 70 8.59 19.18 5.11
N PHE A 71 9.53 18.55 5.81
CA PHE A 71 10.04 19.06 7.10
C PHE A 71 11.52 19.48 7.07
N GLY A 72 12.22 19.22 5.97
CA GLY A 72 13.64 19.53 5.83
C GLY A 72 14.52 18.72 6.78
N LYS A 73 15.61 19.36 7.23
CA LYS A 73 16.61 18.76 8.13
C LYS A 73 16.16 18.64 9.59
N SER A 74 14.99 19.17 9.96
CA SER A 74 14.51 19.21 11.34
C SER A 74 13.04 18.81 11.39
N ALA A 75 12.78 17.51 11.20
CA ALA A 75 11.44 16.98 11.39
C ALA A 75 10.96 17.18 12.84
N PRO A 76 9.68 17.55 13.06
CA PRO A 76 9.12 17.56 14.41
C PRO A 76 9.13 16.13 14.97
N GLU A 77 9.23 15.99 16.29
CA GLU A 77 9.30 14.68 16.98
C GLU A 77 8.14 13.74 16.59
N SER A 78 6.95 14.30 16.40
CA SER A 78 5.76 13.54 15.94
C SER A 78 5.85 13.03 14.51
N ALA A 79 6.82 13.46 13.72
CA ALA A 79 7.08 13.05 12.34
C ALA A 79 8.51 12.55 12.13
N ASP A 80 9.18 12.13 13.22
CA ASP A 80 10.51 11.54 13.15
C ASP A 80 10.41 10.10 12.61
N LEU A 81 10.71 9.95 11.32
CA LEU A 81 10.70 8.67 10.63
C LEU A 81 12.11 8.09 10.63
N ILE A 82 12.23 6.76 10.74
CA ILE A 82 13.51 6.04 10.77
C ILE A 82 14.47 6.50 9.66
N SER A 83 13.96 6.71 8.44
CA SER A 83 14.76 7.16 7.29
C SER A 83 15.36 8.57 7.50
N ILE A 84 14.61 9.50 8.08
CA ILE A 84 15.09 10.84 8.43
C ILE A 84 16.00 10.79 9.65
N HIS A 85 15.63 10.03 10.68
CA HIS A 85 16.40 9.90 11.90
C HIS A 85 17.83 9.40 11.64
N ILE A 86 17.96 8.36 10.79
CA ILE A 86 19.25 7.82 10.37
C ILE A 86 20.06 8.89 9.61
N TYR A 87 19.42 9.64 8.71
CA TYR A 87 20.08 10.70 7.96
C TYR A 87 20.58 11.84 8.85
N GLN A 88 19.76 12.31 9.79
CA GLN A 88 20.13 13.34 10.75
C GLN A 88 21.30 12.88 11.62
N SER A 89 21.22 11.68 12.19
CA SER A 89 22.27 11.11 13.02
C SER A 89 23.59 10.95 12.27
N SER A 90 23.54 10.46 11.03
CA SER A 90 24.74 10.15 10.25
C SER A 90 25.38 11.38 9.60
N PHE A 91 24.60 12.31 9.08
CA PHE A 91 25.11 13.39 8.20
C PHE A 91 24.93 14.80 8.74
N VAL A 92 24.11 14.99 9.78
CA VAL A 92 23.89 16.32 10.38
C VAL A 92 24.60 16.41 11.72
N THR A 93 24.33 15.48 12.64
CA THR A 93 24.88 15.50 14.00
C THR A 93 26.16 14.69 14.17
N TRP A 94 26.52 13.85 13.18
CA TRP A 94 27.68 12.95 13.22
C TRP A 94 27.72 12.04 14.45
N ASN A 95 26.56 11.57 14.89
CA ASN A 95 26.41 10.67 16.02
C ASN A 95 26.23 9.23 15.55
N PHE A 96 27.29 8.44 15.64
CA PHE A 96 27.31 7.02 15.24
C PHE A 96 27.23 6.06 16.44
N GLY A 97 26.93 6.58 17.63
CA GLY A 97 27.15 5.88 18.89
C GLY A 97 28.61 6.01 19.37
N THR A 98 28.82 5.81 20.67
CA THR A 98 30.16 5.64 21.27
C THR A 98 30.72 4.25 21.01
#